data_AF-A0A3M1V189-F1
#
_entry.id   AF-A0A3M1V189-F1
#
_cell.length_a   1.000
_cell.length_b   1.000
_cell.length_c   1.000
_cell.angle_alpha   90.00
_cell.angle_beta   90.00
_cell.angle_gamma   90.00
#
_symmetry.space_group_name_H-M   'P 1'
#
loop_
_entity.id
_entity.type
_entity.pdbx_description
1 polymer ?
#
loop_
_entity_poly.entity_id
_entity_poly.type
_entity_poly.pdbx_seq_one_letter_code
_entity_poly.pdbx_strand_id
1 'polypeptide(L)'
;MLQPAGKLRAEEAMARHCVGRQAQWIGVAAALLWFAGCAGPPPKARETLQLTSRVQKVVDGTADPLDDELSAGPAEFSGEHPLEFYQRVALDRHPEIRAARHRVRAAEYEVVRARQLDDPMLTESFQPFDRHSVQTAAGRGVNTLAVSQKFPWFGELEQRAAVADRQTQIELARLAKAEQQVREAVALAYHDLWYAQQAMAITEANRGLLQDLLRFAEARYRTGTTSQQDVLRAQVEIHRLEDQLIFWRRRRDQARADLARLLHVSPETELAAAEPETPPVAAQVDALYRAAIRCRPELRERLQMLAREQEEVRLAELQYYPDVTVGLNWQAIDRNAAISPVANGNDNLAFTVGVNLPIWRERLDAAVRSAEQRLIAAGHAFDAERDTAFQQIKRLHVQARALEEQLQLYAESIIPTARQTLKVSVADYQVAKVDFDQLIDNWADLLRYQLQQAQLRALLGQTLASLERTVGCALAEVDGAPADDATGDGPAVDSAETGRRSQRRP
;
A
#
# COMPACT_ATOMS: atom_id res chain seq x y z
N MET A 1 -83.13 12.95 -57.98
CA MET A 1 -81.74 12.51 -58.20
C MET A 1 -80.83 13.67 -57.87
N LEU A 2 -80.18 13.65 -56.71
CA LEU A 2 -79.25 14.67 -56.22
C LEU A 2 -77.96 13.95 -55.80
N GLN A 3 -76.84 14.43 -56.32
CA GLN A 3 -75.45 14.16 -55.90
C GLN A 3 -75.06 15.25 -54.83
N PRO A 4 -73.82 15.31 -54.29
CA PRO A 4 -73.11 14.40 -53.37
C PRO A 4 -72.58 15.15 -52.11
N ALA A 5 -72.30 14.48 -50.97
CA ALA A 5 -71.56 15.14 -49.86
C ALA A 5 -70.87 14.18 -48.84
N GLY A 6 -70.59 12.92 -49.22
CA GLY A 6 -70.27 11.89 -48.22
C GLY A 6 -68.79 11.53 -48.01
N LYS A 7 -67.87 11.82 -48.95
CA LYS A 7 -66.54 11.18 -48.94
C LYS A 7 -65.36 12.05 -48.48
N LEU A 8 -65.48 13.38 -48.48
CA LEU A 8 -64.36 14.25 -48.07
C LEU A 8 -64.20 14.43 -46.55
N ARG A 9 -65.24 14.18 -45.74
CA ARG A 9 -65.16 14.33 -44.27
C ARG A 9 -64.54 13.14 -43.52
N ALA A 10 -64.49 11.95 -44.13
CA ALA A 10 -63.94 10.76 -43.49
C ALA A 10 -62.40 10.70 -43.57
N GLU A 11 -61.80 11.17 -44.68
CA GLU A 11 -60.34 11.24 -44.84
C GLU A 11 -59.71 12.36 -43.99
N GLU A 12 -60.38 13.52 -43.83
CA GLU A 12 -59.91 14.56 -42.89
C GLU A 12 -59.96 14.11 -41.42
N ALA A 13 -60.92 13.26 -41.03
CA ALA A 13 -61.04 12.76 -39.66
C ALA A 13 -59.99 11.69 -39.33
N MET A 14 -59.67 10.79 -40.27
CA MET A 14 -58.58 9.81 -40.10
C MET A 14 -57.19 10.46 -40.14
N ALA A 15 -56.98 11.48 -40.97
CA ALA A 15 -55.71 12.22 -40.99
C ALA A 15 -55.45 12.97 -39.67
N ARG A 16 -56.47 13.62 -39.08
CA ARG A 16 -56.34 14.30 -37.78
C ARG A 16 -56.10 13.33 -36.60
N HIS A 17 -56.65 12.12 -36.67
CA HIS A 17 -56.41 11.06 -35.66
C HIS A 17 -55.01 10.41 -35.77
N CYS A 18 -54.48 10.24 -36.99
CA CYS A 18 -53.12 9.75 -37.20
C CYS A 18 -52.05 10.78 -36.80
N VAL A 19 -52.27 12.08 -37.10
CA VAL A 19 -51.36 13.17 -36.72
C VAL A 19 -51.31 13.37 -35.20
N GLY A 20 -52.44 13.20 -34.50
CA GLY A 20 -52.50 13.27 -33.02
C GLY A 20 -51.74 12.14 -32.31
N ARG A 21 -51.79 10.90 -32.83
CA ARG A 21 -51.01 9.76 -32.31
C ARG A 21 -49.52 9.90 -32.61
N GLN A 22 -49.13 10.37 -33.79
CA GLN A 22 -47.70 10.63 -34.09
C GLN A 22 -47.12 11.73 -33.21
N ALA A 23 -47.89 12.79 -32.89
CA ALA A 23 -47.45 13.85 -31.97
C ALA A 23 -47.21 13.33 -30.53
N GLN A 24 -47.96 12.34 -30.06
CA GLN A 24 -47.78 11.73 -28.73
C GLN A 24 -46.54 10.81 -28.65
N TRP A 25 -46.23 10.07 -29.72
CA TRP A 25 -44.98 9.27 -29.79
C TRP A 25 -43.74 10.14 -29.99
N ILE A 26 -43.86 11.25 -30.73
CA ILE A 26 -42.80 12.27 -30.83
C ILE A 26 -42.57 12.93 -29.46
N GLY A 27 -43.60 13.16 -28.66
CA GLY A 27 -43.47 13.69 -27.29
C GLY A 27 -42.72 12.75 -26.33
N VAL A 28 -43.01 11.45 -26.35
CA VAL A 28 -42.32 10.45 -25.51
C VAL A 28 -40.87 10.20 -25.97
N ALA A 29 -40.64 10.13 -27.28
CA ALA A 29 -39.29 10.05 -27.83
C ALA A 29 -38.49 11.35 -27.59
N ALA A 30 -39.13 12.52 -27.68
CA ALA A 30 -38.51 13.81 -27.40
C ALA A 30 -38.23 14.02 -25.91
N ALA A 31 -39.03 13.50 -24.98
CA ALA A 31 -38.77 13.54 -23.55
C ALA A 31 -37.58 12.64 -23.16
N LEU A 32 -37.51 11.42 -23.69
CA LEU A 32 -36.34 10.54 -23.52
C LEU A 32 -35.08 11.13 -24.20
N LEU A 33 -35.22 11.79 -25.35
CA LEU A 33 -34.12 12.50 -26.01
C LEU A 33 -33.75 13.84 -25.35
N TRP A 34 -34.65 14.49 -24.61
CA TRP A 34 -34.35 15.70 -23.83
C TRP A 34 -33.53 15.36 -22.58
N PHE A 35 -33.86 14.26 -21.90
CA PHE A 35 -33.05 13.78 -20.77
C PHE A 35 -31.74 13.11 -21.24
N ALA A 36 -31.72 12.43 -22.38
CA ALA A 36 -30.48 11.91 -22.97
C ALA A 36 -29.61 13.02 -23.61
N GLY A 37 -30.23 14.11 -24.10
CA GLY A 37 -29.58 15.21 -24.81
C GLY A 37 -28.89 16.25 -23.93
N CYS A 38 -29.13 16.22 -22.61
CA CYS A 38 -28.40 17.02 -21.62
C CYS A 38 -27.30 16.23 -20.90
N ALA A 39 -27.05 14.97 -21.27
CA ALA A 39 -25.90 14.23 -20.78
C ALA A 39 -24.68 14.55 -21.66
N GLY A 40 -24.19 15.79 -21.56
CA GLY A 40 -22.81 16.08 -21.94
C GLY A 40 -21.88 15.11 -21.17
N PRO A 41 -20.71 14.75 -21.73
CA PRO A 41 -19.77 13.94 -20.97
C PRO A 41 -19.53 14.64 -19.63
N PRO A 42 -19.48 13.91 -18.49
CA PRO A 42 -19.45 14.54 -17.17
C PRO A 42 -18.37 15.62 -17.15
N PRO A 43 -18.51 16.70 -16.36
CA PRO A 43 -17.62 17.87 -16.44
C PRO A 43 -16.12 17.54 -16.36
N LYS A 44 -15.76 16.38 -15.79
CA LYS A 44 -14.38 15.83 -15.72
C LYS A 44 -13.98 14.86 -16.82
N ALA A 45 -14.82 14.57 -17.81
CA ALA A 45 -14.52 13.59 -18.86
C ALA A 45 -13.32 13.97 -19.73
N ARG A 46 -13.06 15.28 -19.90
CA ARG A 46 -11.83 15.74 -20.56
C ARG A 46 -10.59 15.46 -19.70
N GLU A 47 -10.68 15.73 -18.40
CA GLU A 47 -9.60 15.44 -17.44
C GLU A 47 -9.32 13.94 -17.34
N THR A 48 -10.35 13.10 -17.31
CA THR A 48 -10.18 11.64 -17.26
C THR A 48 -9.59 11.09 -18.55
N LEU A 49 -10.00 11.58 -19.73
CA LEU A 49 -9.39 11.21 -21.02
C LEU A 49 -7.93 11.68 -21.12
N GLN A 50 -7.60 12.84 -20.56
CA GLN A 50 -6.22 13.31 -20.45
C GLN A 50 -5.39 12.42 -19.51
N LEU A 51 -5.96 11.99 -18.39
CA LEU A 51 -5.31 11.08 -17.45
C LEU A 51 -5.09 9.69 -18.08
N THR A 52 -6.10 9.11 -18.71
CA THR A 52 -5.97 7.79 -19.34
C THR A 52 -5.00 7.81 -20.52
N SER A 53 -5.01 8.86 -21.33
CA SER A 53 -4.03 9.02 -22.41
C SER A 53 -2.60 9.24 -21.89
N ARG A 54 -2.41 9.96 -20.77
CA ARG A 54 -1.11 10.06 -20.08
C ARG A 54 -0.65 8.71 -19.54
N VAL A 55 -1.51 7.97 -18.86
CA VAL A 55 -1.21 6.62 -18.36
C VAL A 55 -0.80 5.70 -19.51
N GLN A 56 -1.55 5.71 -20.62
CA GLN A 56 -1.21 4.91 -21.80
C GLN A 56 0.16 5.29 -22.37
N LYS A 57 0.46 6.59 -22.48
CA LYS A 57 1.79 7.04 -22.95
C LYS A 57 2.93 6.62 -22.02
N VAL A 58 2.71 6.60 -20.71
CA VAL A 58 3.68 6.09 -19.73
C VAL A 58 3.89 4.59 -19.91
N VAL A 59 2.82 3.82 -20.10
CA VAL A 59 2.89 2.37 -20.38
C VAL A 59 3.63 2.10 -21.70
N ASP A 60 3.37 2.92 -22.73
CA ASP A 60 4.02 2.80 -24.03
C ASP A 60 5.48 3.30 -24.02
N GLY A 61 5.97 3.84 -22.89
CA GLY A 61 7.34 4.37 -22.75
C GLY A 61 7.59 5.67 -23.52
N THR A 62 6.52 6.39 -23.89
CA THR A 62 6.57 7.59 -24.75
C THR A 62 6.39 8.92 -24.00
N ALA A 63 6.21 8.86 -22.67
CA ALA A 63 6.10 10.02 -21.81
C ALA A 63 6.75 9.77 -20.44
N ASP A 64 7.15 10.87 -19.78
CA ASP A 64 7.66 10.85 -18.41
C ASP A 64 6.62 10.32 -17.41
N PRO A 65 7.06 9.80 -16.24
CA PRO A 65 6.18 9.34 -15.18
C PRO A 65 5.07 10.36 -14.86
N LEU A 66 3.91 9.89 -14.38
CA LEU A 66 2.70 10.71 -14.20
C LEU A 66 2.85 11.97 -13.32
N ASP A 67 3.96 12.10 -12.57
CA ASP A 67 4.30 13.32 -11.84
C ASP A 67 5.63 13.85 -12.43
N ASP A 68 5.60 15.06 -13.00
CA ASP A 68 6.68 15.72 -13.76
C ASP A 68 7.94 16.07 -12.93
N GLU A 69 7.93 15.89 -11.60
CA GLU A 69 8.91 16.54 -10.71
C GLU A 69 10.25 15.83 -10.51
N LEU A 70 10.44 14.59 -10.97
CA LEU A 70 11.56 13.75 -10.49
C LEU A 70 12.37 13.10 -11.61
N SER A 71 12.96 13.92 -12.48
CA SER A 71 14.07 13.52 -13.35
C SER A 71 15.36 14.21 -12.92
N ALA A 72 15.84 13.93 -11.70
CA ALA A 72 17.21 14.29 -11.40
C ALA A 72 18.15 13.47 -12.31
N GLY A 73 19.02 14.17 -13.02
CA GLY A 73 19.94 13.55 -13.97
C GLY A 73 20.96 12.62 -13.29
N PRO A 74 21.64 11.77 -14.07
CA PRO A 74 22.61 10.78 -13.59
C PRO A 74 23.79 11.36 -12.76
N ALA A 75 23.98 12.68 -12.76
CA ALA A 75 24.99 13.37 -11.95
C ALA A 75 24.70 13.38 -10.43
N GLU A 76 23.45 13.17 -10.00
CA GLU A 76 23.08 13.18 -8.57
C GLU A 76 23.66 11.98 -7.79
N PHE A 77 23.91 10.86 -8.48
CA PHE A 77 24.37 9.60 -7.89
C PHE A 77 25.88 9.37 -8.01
N SER A 78 26.64 10.40 -8.42
CA SER A 78 28.07 10.27 -8.65
C SER A 78 28.83 10.15 -7.32
N GLY A 79 29.53 9.02 -7.14
CA GLY A 79 30.38 8.77 -5.99
C GLY A 79 29.77 7.81 -4.98
N GLU A 80 30.44 7.65 -3.84
CA GLU A 80 29.94 6.85 -2.72
C GLU A 80 28.96 7.68 -1.90
N HIS A 81 27.78 7.12 -1.65
CA HIS A 81 26.76 7.75 -0.82
C HIS A 81 26.38 6.87 0.36
N PRO A 82 26.00 7.47 1.51
CA PRO A 82 25.52 6.72 2.68
C PRO A 82 24.11 6.16 2.44
N LEU A 83 23.71 5.21 3.30
CA LEU A 83 22.41 4.54 3.20
C LEU A 83 21.22 5.52 3.26
N GLU A 84 21.25 6.53 4.13
CA GLU A 84 20.12 7.46 4.29
C GLU A 84 19.85 8.29 3.03
N PHE A 85 20.88 8.53 2.21
CA PHE A 85 20.72 9.20 0.92
C PHE A 85 19.83 8.36 -0.01
N TYR A 86 20.17 7.10 -0.19
CA TYR A 86 19.40 6.19 -1.05
C TYR A 86 17.99 5.94 -0.53
N GLN A 87 17.82 5.80 0.79
CA GLN A 87 16.49 5.65 1.39
C GLN A 87 15.61 6.87 1.13
N ARG A 88 16.14 8.09 1.26
CA ARG A 88 15.40 9.32 0.98
C ARG A 88 14.96 9.42 -0.47
N VAL A 89 15.86 9.12 -1.40
CA VAL A 89 15.54 9.11 -2.84
C VAL A 89 14.47 8.06 -3.15
N ALA A 90 14.57 6.86 -2.59
CA ALA A 90 13.57 5.81 -2.76
C ALA A 90 12.20 6.22 -2.20
N LEU A 91 12.13 6.81 -1.01
CA LEU A 91 10.86 7.26 -0.41
C LEU A 91 10.14 8.33 -1.25
N ASP A 92 10.90 9.10 -2.01
CA ASP A 92 10.36 10.14 -2.86
C ASP A 92 9.92 9.59 -4.23
N ARG A 93 10.75 8.74 -4.85
CA ARG A 93 10.58 8.30 -6.25
C ARG A 93 9.90 6.93 -6.41
N HIS A 94 9.91 6.05 -5.41
CA HIS A 94 9.49 4.66 -5.58
C HIS A 94 8.01 4.54 -5.99
N PRO A 95 7.70 3.84 -7.11
CA PRO A 95 6.34 3.76 -7.64
C PRO A 95 5.30 3.19 -6.68
N GLU A 96 5.66 2.21 -5.84
CA GLU A 96 4.73 1.62 -4.87
C GLU A 96 4.29 2.63 -3.79
N ILE A 97 5.18 3.53 -3.37
CA ILE A 97 4.86 4.59 -2.39
C ILE A 97 3.95 5.62 -3.04
N ARG A 98 4.25 6.02 -4.29
CA ARG A 98 3.37 6.92 -5.06
C ARG A 98 1.98 6.31 -5.24
N ALA A 99 1.90 5.03 -5.60
CA ALA A 99 0.63 4.31 -5.69
C ALA A 99 -0.12 4.29 -4.34
N ALA A 100 0.59 4.05 -3.23
CA ALA A 100 0.00 4.10 -1.89
C ALA A 100 -0.53 5.50 -1.52
N ARG A 101 0.20 6.58 -1.86
CA ARG A 101 -0.28 7.97 -1.67
C ARG A 101 -1.57 8.24 -2.44
N HIS A 102 -1.69 7.73 -3.67
CA HIS A 102 -2.94 7.84 -4.43
C HIS A 102 -4.08 7.00 -3.85
N ARG A 103 -3.81 5.85 -3.23
CA ARG A 103 -4.84 5.08 -2.49
C ARG A 103 -5.36 5.85 -1.28
N VAL A 104 -4.49 6.54 -0.53
CA VAL A 104 -4.89 7.43 0.57
C VAL A 104 -5.81 8.54 0.04
N ARG A 105 -5.40 9.26 -1.01
CA ARG A 105 -6.23 10.31 -1.62
C ARG A 105 -7.58 9.78 -2.11
N ALA A 106 -7.61 8.57 -2.69
CA ALA A 106 -8.85 7.93 -3.09
C ALA A 106 -9.77 7.68 -1.89
N ALA A 107 -9.23 7.16 -0.78
CA ALA A 107 -9.98 6.94 0.45
C ALA A 107 -10.50 8.25 1.07
N GLU A 108 -9.75 9.35 1.00
CA GLU A 108 -10.21 10.67 1.43
C GLU A 108 -11.46 11.14 0.64
N TYR A 109 -11.49 10.91 -0.68
CA TYR A 109 -12.67 11.22 -1.50
C TYR A 109 -13.87 10.30 -1.18
N GLU A 110 -13.63 9.07 -0.72
CA GLU A 110 -14.68 8.16 -0.25
C GLU A 110 -15.37 8.70 1.02
N VAL A 111 -14.63 9.39 1.91
CA VAL A 111 -15.23 10.07 3.07
C VAL A 111 -16.21 11.16 2.61
N VAL A 112 -15.81 11.95 1.61
CA VAL A 112 -16.69 12.98 1.04
C VAL A 112 -17.92 12.35 0.41
N ARG A 113 -17.76 11.26 -0.34
CA ARG A 113 -18.87 10.52 -0.96
C ARG A 113 -19.84 9.96 0.09
N ALA A 114 -19.32 9.37 1.17
CA ALA A 114 -20.11 8.76 2.23
C ALA A 114 -20.99 9.76 3.01
N ARG A 115 -20.62 11.05 3.00
CA ARG A 115 -21.41 12.15 3.60
C ARG A 115 -22.52 12.68 2.71
N GLN A 116 -22.54 12.33 1.43
CA GLN A 116 -23.56 12.81 0.50
C GLN A 116 -24.84 12.00 0.60
N LEU A 117 -25.95 12.66 0.31
CA LEU A 117 -27.21 11.98 0.03
C LEU A 117 -27.11 11.25 -1.31
N ASP A 118 -27.88 10.16 -1.43
CA ASP A 118 -28.10 9.51 -2.71
C ASP A 118 -28.80 10.49 -3.68
N ASP A 119 -28.62 10.29 -4.98
CA ASP A 119 -29.22 11.16 -6.00
C ASP A 119 -30.75 11.20 -5.90
N PRO A 120 -31.38 12.37 -6.16
CA PRO A 120 -32.83 12.44 -6.25
C PRO A 120 -33.34 11.63 -7.44
N MET A 121 -34.48 10.97 -7.26
CA MET A 121 -35.11 10.17 -8.29
C MET A 121 -36.21 10.96 -8.99
N LEU A 122 -36.10 11.13 -10.31
CA LEU A 122 -37.16 11.61 -11.18
C LEU A 122 -37.90 10.41 -11.78
N THR A 123 -39.21 10.35 -11.59
CA THR A 123 -40.08 9.31 -12.14
C THR A 123 -41.17 9.96 -12.98
N GLU A 124 -41.26 9.58 -14.26
CA GLU A 124 -42.38 9.94 -15.13
C GLU A 124 -43.29 8.72 -15.30
N SER A 125 -44.57 8.89 -15.04
CA SER A 125 -45.59 7.85 -15.15
C SER A 125 -46.68 8.29 -16.12
N PHE A 126 -46.66 7.71 -17.32
CA PHE A 126 -47.62 8.00 -18.38
C PHE A 126 -48.73 6.94 -18.44
N GLN A 127 -49.99 7.37 -18.57
CA GLN A 127 -51.16 6.49 -18.65
C GLN A 127 -51.85 6.60 -20.03
N PRO A 128 -51.35 5.88 -21.06
CA PRO A 128 -51.79 6.05 -22.45
C PRO A 128 -53.19 5.51 -22.76
N PHE A 129 -53.74 4.63 -21.92
CA PHE A 129 -54.98 3.93 -22.20
C PHE A 129 -56.15 4.50 -21.41
N ASP A 130 -57.07 5.12 -22.13
CA ASP A 130 -58.26 5.82 -21.63
C ASP A 130 -59.11 5.02 -20.63
N ARG A 131 -59.15 3.68 -20.74
CA ARG A 131 -59.97 2.80 -19.87
C ARG A 131 -59.29 2.37 -18.57
N HIS A 132 -58.00 2.68 -18.41
CA HIS A 132 -57.19 2.21 -17.27
C HIS A 132 -56.50 3.33 -16.50
N SER A 133 -56.68 4.58 -16.93
CA SER A 133 -56.13 5.75 -16.26
C SER A 133 -56.97 6.18 -15.05
N VAL A 134 -56.33 6.78 -14.05
CA VAL A 134 -57.00 7.29 -12.85
C VAL A 134 -57.97 8.41 -13.25
N GLN A 135 -59.25 8.22 -12.95
CA GLN A 135 -60.32 9.16 -13.28
C GLN A 135 -60.73 9.93 -12.03
N THR A 136 -60.62 11.26 -12.08
CA THR A 136 -61.05 12.17 -11.00
C THR A 136 -62.32 12.91 -11.40
N ALA A 137 -62.96 13.58 -10.44
CA ALA A 137 -64.10 14.46 -10.73
C ALA A 137 -63.75 15.60 -11.70
N ALA A 138 -62.49 16.04 -11.70
CA ALA A 138 -61.97 17.11 -12.54
C ALA A 138 -61.46 16.68 -13.92
N GLY A 139 -61.39 15.37 -14.18
CA GLY A 139 -60.85 14.81 -15.41
C GLY A 139 -59.91 13.65 -15.15
N ARG A 140 -59.20 13.24 -16.18
CA ARG A 140 -58.38 12.02 -16.19
C ARG A 140 -56.91 12.33 -15.96
N GLY A 141 -56.25 11.65 -15.02
CA GLY A 141 -54.81 11.78 -14.80
C GLY A 141 -54.04 11.09 -15.93
N VAL A 142 -53.45 11.87 -16.84
CA VAL A 142 -52.80 11.32 -18.06
C VAL A 142 -51.29 11.18 -17.92
N ASN A 143 -50.67 12.04 -17.12
CA ASN A 143 -49.23 12.00 -16.85
C ASN A 143 -48.97 12.42 -15.40
N THR A 144 -48.07 11.72 -14.72
CA THR A 144 -47.58 12.08 -13.39
C THR A 144 -46.06 12.20 -13.44
N LEU A 145 -45.54 13.38 -13.08
CA LEU A 145 -44.13 13.61 -12.85
C LEU A 145 -43.88 13.65 -11.34
N ALA A 146 -42.93 12.86 -10.87
CA ALA A 146 -42.58 12.77 -9.45
C ALA A 146 -41.08 12.96 -9.25
N VAL A 147 -40.69 13.82 -8.31
CA VAL A 147 -39.31 13.93 -7.84
C VAL A 147 -39.31 13.50 -6.38
N SER A 148 -38.42 12.56 -6.02
CA SER A 148 -38.28 12.09 -4.64
C SER A 148 -36.83 12.04 -4.19
N GLN A 149 -36.56 12.48 -2.96
CA GLN A 149 -35.27 12.38 -2.30
C GLN A 149 -35.40 11.51 -1.06
N LYS A 150 -34.50 10.53 -0.93
CA LYS A 150 -34.35 9.73 0.29
C LYS A 150 -33.42 10.46 1.26
N PHE A 151 -33.86 10.59 2.51
CA PHE A 151 -33.09 11.10 3.63
C PHE A 151 -32.88 9.95 4.63
N PRO A 152 -31.65 9.44 4.75
CA PRO A 152 -31.32 8.46 5.78
C PRO A 152 -31.68 8.97 7.18
N TRP A 153 -31.85 8.05 8.13
CA TRP A 153 -32.09 8.45 9.53
C TRP A 153 -30.96 9.35 10.06
N PHE A 154 -31.30 10.22 11.02
CA PHE A 154 -30.35 11.16 11.61
C PHE A 154 -29.09 10.43 12.10
N GLY A 155 -27.92 10.92 11.71
CA GLY A 155 -26.62 10.34 12.05
C GLY A 155 -26.12 9.22 11.15
N GLU A 156 -26.94 8.63 10.26
CA GLU A 156 -26.48 7.52 9.41
C GLU A 156 -25.40 7.95 8.40
N LEU A 157 -25.54 9.11 7.77
CA LEU A 157 -24.52 9.65 6.87
C LEU A 157 -23.20 9.97 7.59
N GLU A 158 -23.29 10.48 8.82
CA GLU A 158 -22.12 10.74 9.65
C GLU A 158 -21.43 9.42 10.04
N GLN A 159 -22.21 8.38 10.34
CA GLN A 159 -21.71 7.06 10.68
C GLN A 159 -21.07 6.36 9.46
N ARG A 160 -21.66 6.47 8.26
CA ARG A 160 -21.04 6.00 7.01
C ARG A 160 -19.71 6.72 6.76
N ALA A 161 -19.66 8.02 7.04
CA ALA A 161 -18.44 8.80 6.91
C ALA A 161 -17.38 8.40 7.96
N ALA A 162 -17.78 8.04 9.18
CA ALA A 162 -16.87 7.53 10.21
C ALA A 162 -16.24 6.19 9.78
N VAL A 163 -17.00 5.27 9.18
CA VAL A 163 -16.47 4.03 8.59
C VAL A 163 -15.44 4.35 7.50
N ALA A 164 -15.77 5.26 6.58
CA ALA A 164 -14.87 5.67 5.50
C ALA A 164 -13.60 6.41 6.02
N ASP A 165 -13.72 7.17 7.11
CA ASP A 165 -12.59 7.84 7.76
C ASP A 165 -11.63 6.80 8.37
N ARG A 166 -12.15 5.77 9.05
CA ARG A 166 -11.34 4.65 9.52
C ARG A 166 -10.69 3.89 8.36
N GLN A 167 -11.36 3.75 7.23
CA GLN A 167 -10.76 3.21 6.01
C GLN A 167 -9.58 4.07 5.51
N THR A 168 -9.68 5.40 5.60
CA THR A 168 -8.58 6.31 5.27
C THR A 168 -7.39 6.11 6.22
N GLN A 169 -7.64 5.95 7.52
CA GLN A 169 -6.58 5.65 8.51
C GLN A 169 -5.90 4.29 8.26
N ILE A 170 -6.64 3.29 7.76
CA ILE A 170 -6.07 2.01 7.30
C ILE A 170 -5.14 2.24 6.11
N GLU A 171 -5.54 3.02 5.12
CA GLU A 171 -4.68 3.33 3.96
C GLU A 171 -3.44 4.14 4.35
N LEU A 172 -3.53 5.03 5.34
CA LEU A 172 -2.37 5.74 5.89
C LEU A 172 -1.38 4.77 6.57
N ALA A 173 -1.89 3.80 7.34
CA ALA A 173 -1.04 2.77 7.94
C ALA A 173 -0.38 1.88 6.86
N ARG A 174 -1.09 1.57 5.77
CA ARG A 174 -0.54 0.84 4.62
C ARG A 174 0.52 1.64 3.86
N LEU A 175 0.37 2.95 3.76
CA LEU A 175 1.41 3.83 3.21
C LEU A 175 2.67 3.78 4.07
N ALA A 176 2.54 3.95 5.39
CA ALA A 176 3.67 3.86 6.32
C ALA A 176 4.35 2.47 6.27
N LYS A 177 3.57 1.40 6.11
CA LYS A 177 4.08 0.05 5.88
C LYS A 177 4.90 -0.03 4.59
N ALA A 178 4.38 0.47 3.48
CA ALA A 178 5.08 0.47 2.20
C ALA A 178 6.39 1.27 2.26
N GLU A 179 6.38 2.43 2.94
CA GLU A 179 7.59 3.22 3.17
C GLU A 179 8.65 2.45 3.96
N GLN A 180 8.26 1.75 5.02
CA GLN A 180 9.18 0.92 5.81
C GLN A 180 9.71 -0.29 5.03
N GLN A 181 8.87 -0.93 4.20
CA GLN A 181 9.29 -2.04 3.33
C GLN A 181 10.30 -1.58 2.28
N VAL A 182 10.10 -0.39 1.68
CA VAL A 182 11.06 0.19 0.73
C VAL A 182 12.37 0.54 1.43
N ARG A 183 12.33 1.12 2.64
CA ARG A 183 13.54 1.40 3.44
C ARG A 183 14.35 0.13 3.73
N GLU A 184 13.68 -0.95 4.17
CA GLU A 184 14.32 -2.25 4.38
C GLU A 184 14.93 -2.76 3.08
N ALA A 185 14.17 -2.81 1.99
CA ALA A 185 14.65 -3.32 0.70
C ALA A 185 15.89 -2.55 0.20
N VAL A 186 15.90 -1.22 0.36
CA VAL A 186 17.05 -0.37 0.01
C VAL A 186 18.25 -0.70 0.89
N ALA A 187 18.06 -0.87 2.20
CA ALA A 187 19.14 -1.25 3.11
C ALA A 187 19.72 -2.64 2.77
N LEU A 188 18.87 -3.62 2.43
CA LEU A 188 19.33 -4.94 2.02
C LEU A 188 20.18 -4.88 0.75
N ALA A 189 19.68 -4.21 -0.29
CA ALA A 189 20.40 -4.03 -1.56
C ALA A 189 21.69 -3.22 -1.39
N TYR A 190 21.67 -2.19 -0.52
CA TYR A 190 22.85 -1.39 -0.17
C TYR A 190 23.95 -2.24 0.48
N HIS A 191 23.61 -3.07 1.46
CA HIS A 191 24.58 -3.93 2.13
C HIS A 191 25.12 -5.04 1.21
N ASP A 192 24.30 -5.55 0.28
CA ASP A 192 24.76 -6.48 -0.76
C ASP A 192 25.76 -5.81 -1.73
N LEU A 193 25.49 -4.56 -2.14
CA LEU A 193 26.39 -3.78 -2.97
C LEU A 193 27.71 -3.49 -2.25
N TRP A 194 27.64 -3.00 -1.00
CA TRP A 194 28.81 -2.76 -0.17
C TRP A 194 29.64 -4.03 0.02
N TYR A 195 29.02 -5.18 0.30
CA TYR A 195 29.73 -6.45 0.45
C TYR A 195 30.47 -6.84 -0.83
N ALA A 196 29.83 -6.71 -1.99
CA ALA A 196 30.48 -7.00 -3.27
C ALA A 196 31.67 -6.07 -3.52
N GLN A 197 31.55 -4.77 -3.22
CA GLN A 197 32.67 -3.81 -3.31
C GLN A 197 33.82 -4.18 -2.37
N GLN A 198 33.52 -4.53 -1.11
CA GLN A 198 34.54 -4.93 -0.14
C GLN A 198 35.21 -6.26 -0.51
N ALA A 199 34.44 -7.24 -0.96
CA ALA A 199 34.99 -8.52 -1.42
C ALA A 199 35.92 -8.32 -2.62
N MET A 200 35.56 -7.45 -3.57
CA MET A 200 36.46 -7.05 -4.67
C MET A 200 37.75 -6.42 -4.14
N ALA A 201 37.67 -5.46 -3.22
CA ALA A 201 38.83 -4.77 -2.66
C ALA A 201 39.77 -5.73 -1.90
N ILE A 202 39.19 -6.65 -1.10
CA ILE A 202 39.93 -7.68 -0.36
C ILE A 202 40.61 -8.65 -1.33
N THR A 203 39.91 -9.13 -2.37
CA THR A 203 40.50 -10.04 -3.38
C THR A 203 41.60 -9.35 -4.17
N GLU A 204 41.45 -8.08 -4.54
CA GLU A 204 42.48 -7.30 -5.24
C GLU A 204 43.73 -7.11 -4.38
N ALA A 205 43.57 -6.75 -3.10
CA ALA A 205 44.67 -6.62 -2.15
C ALA A 205 45.42 -7.96 -1.96
N ASN A 206 44.68 -9.07 -1.89
CA ASN A 206 45.26 -10.41 -1.78
C ASN A 206 45.94 -10.86 -3.08
N ARG A 207 45.47 -10.42 -4.26
CA ARG A 207 46.16 -10.65 -5.53
C ARG A 207 47.51 -9.95 -5.54
N GLY A 208 47.59 -8.71 -5.06
CA GLY A 208 48.85 -8.00 -4.88
C GLY A 208 49.82 -8.74 -3.95
N LEU A 209 49.34 -9.18 -2.79
CA LEU A 209 50.15 -9.97 -1.86
C LEU A 209 50.67 -11.27 -2.48
N LEU A 210 49.85 -12.00 -3.22
CA LEU A 210 50.25 -13.25 -3.85
C LEU A 210 51.23 -13.03 -5.03
N GLN A 211 51.09 -11.92 -5.76
CA GLN A 211 52.07 -11.49 -6.76
C GLN A 211 53.44 -11.19 -6.12
N ASP A 212 53.47 -10.66 -4.90
CA ASP A 212 54.70 -10.45 -4.14
C ASP A 212 55.34 -11.77 -3.73
N LEU A 213 54.54 -12.74 -3.27
CA LEU A 213 55.00 -14.10 -2.95
C LEU A 213 55.52 -14.84 -4.18
N LEU A 214 54.88 -14.70 -5.34
CA LEU A 214 55.33 -15.28 -6.61
C LEU A 214 56.74 -14.77 -6.97
N ARG A 215 56.98 -13.45 -6.89
CA ARG A 215 58.31 -12.88 -7.16
C ARG A 215 59.38 -13.45 -6.23
N PHE A 216 59.02 -13.73 -4.98
CA PHE A 216 59.92 -14.37 -4.04
C PHE A 216 60.21 -15.83 -4.39
N ALA A 217 59.19 -16.62 -4.75
CA ALA A 217 59.36 -18.01 -5.21
C ALA A 217 60.21 -18.10 -6.48
N GLU A 218 60.02 -17.19 -7.45
CA GLU A 218 60.83 -17.11 -8.67
C GLU A 218 62.30 -16.84 -8.37
N ALA A 219 62.60 -15.93 -7.43
CA ALA A 219 63.97 -15.63 -7.03
C ALA A 219 64.66 -16.86 -6.43
N ARG A 220 63.96 -17.63 -5.60
CA ARG A 220 64.47 -18.89 -5.03
C ARG A 220 64.65 -20.00 -6.06
N TYR A 221 63.75 -20.08 -7.04
CA TYR A 221 63.86 -21.05 -8.13
C TYR A 221 65.12 -20.78 -8.97
N ARG A 222 65.39 -19.50 -9.29
CA ARG A 222 66.61 -19.10 -10.03
C ARG A 222 67.90 -19.43 -9.29
N THR A 223 67.89 -19.40 -7.97
CA THR A 223 69.06 -19.78 -7.14
C THR A 223 69.12 -21.29 -6.86
N GLY A 224 68.19 -22.09 -7.39
CA GLY A 224 68.11 -23.54 -7.19
C GLY A 224 67.69 -23.94 -5.77
N THR A 225 67.14 -23.01 -4.99
CA THR A 225 66.76 -23.20 -3.58
C THR A 225 65.28 -23.53 -3.38
N THR A 226 64.49 -23.62 -4.46
CA THR A 226 63.15 -24.19 -4.44
C THR A 226 62.77 -24.89 -5.77
N SER A 227 61.67 -25.63 -5.77
CA SER A 227 61.10 -26.34 -6.93
C SER A 227 60.32 -25.40 -7.85
N GLN A 228 60.26 -25.74 -9.14
CA GLN A 228 59.36 -25.07 -10.11
C GLN A 228 57.88 -25.18 -9.69
N GLN A 229 57.54 -26.20 -8.89
CA GLN A 229 56.20 -26.43 -8.38
C GLN A 229 55.66 -25.22 -7.58
N ASP A 230 56.49 -24.58 -6.76
CA ASP A 230 56.09 -23.41 -5.96
C ASP A 230 55.64 -22.24 -6.86
N VAL A 231 56.42 -21.98 -7.92
CA VAL A 231 56.13 -20.92 -8.89
C VAL A 231 54.82 -21.21 -9.62
N LEU A 232 54.66 -22.44 -10.12
CA LEU A 232 53.43 -22.85 -10.81
C LEU A 232 52.22 -22.82 -9.87
N ARG A 233 52.39 -23.20 -8.59
CA ARG A 233 51.30 -23.16 -7.61
C ARG A 233 50.86 -21.72 -7.33
N ALA A 234 51.80 -20.80 -7.13
CA ALA A 234 51.49 -19.39 -6.96
C ALA A 234 50.73 -18.81 -8.18
N GLN A 235 51.14 -19.15 -9.40
CA GLN A 235 50.45 -18.74 -10.62
C GLN A 235 49.01 -19.26 -10.69
N VAL A 236 48.77 -20.52 -10.32
CA VAL A 236 47.42 -21.09 -10.24
C VAL A 236 46.55 -20.34 -9.24
N GLU A 237 47.07 -20.00 -8.06
CA GLU A 237 46.31 -19.24 -7.06
C GLU A 237 46.01 -17.80 -7.55
N ILE A 238 46.91 -17.15 -8.31
CA ILE A 238 46.64 -15.85 -8.94
C ILE A 238 45.48 -15.96 -9.93
N HIS A 239 45.48 -16.98 -10.79
CA HIS A 239 44.39 -17.20 -11.75
C HIS A 239 43.06 -17.49 -11.05
N ARG A 240 43.07 -18.16 -9.89
CA ARG A 240 41.87 -18.32 -9.06
C ARG A 240 41.34 -17.00 -8.50
N LEU A 241 42.21 -16.08 -8.10
CA LEU A 241 41.79 -14.74 -7.68
C LEU A 241 41.23 -13.93 -8.85
N GLU A 242 41.78 -14.07 -10.05
CA GLU A 242 41.23 -13.44 -11.26
C GLU A 242 39.82 -13.94 -11.56
N ASP A 243 39.58 -15.26 -11.45
CA ASP A 243 38.23 -15.84 -11.55
C ASP A 243 37.28 -15.32 -10.46
N GLN A 244 37.73 -15.24 -9.22
CA GLN A 244 36.97 -14.65 -8.12
C GLN A 244 36.63 -13.16 -8.36
N LEU A 245 37.54 -12.38 -8.94
CA LEU A 245 37.27 -10.98 -9.29
C LEU A 245 36.20 -10.86 -10.38
N ILE A 246 36.14 -11.79 -11.33
CA ILE A 246 35.04 -11.84 -12.32
C ILE A 246 33.72 -12.13 -11.59
N PHE A 247 33.71 -13.07 -10.65
CA PHE A 247 32.54 -13.35 -9.81
C PHE A 247 32.07 -12.12 -9.03
N TRP A 248 32.98 -11.41 -8.36
CA TRP A 248 32.63 -10.26 -7.53
C TRP A 248 32.20 -9.03 -8.35
N ARG A 249 32.81 -8.79 -9.52
CA ARG A 249 32.33 -7.75 -10.45
C ARG A 249 30.88 -8.00 -10.86
N ARG A 250 30.56 -9.23 -11.27
CA ARG A 250 29.19 -9.61 -11.60
C ARG A 250 28.23 -9.41 -10.42
N ARG A 251 28.64 -9.80 -9.19
CA ARG A 251 27.81 -9.63 -7.99
C ARG A 251 27.56 -8.16 -7.66
N ARG A 252 28.56 -7.31 -7.80
CA ARG A 252 28.44 -5.85 -7.65
C ARG A 252 27.46 -5.27 -8.67
N ASP A 253 27.59 -5.66 -9.94
CA ASP A 253 26.74 -5.12 -11.01
C ASP A 253 25.27 -5.57 -10.85
N GLN A 254 25.04 -6.79 -10.35
CA GLN A 254 23.71 -7.26 -9.95
C GLN A 254 23.13 -6.45 -8.78
N ALA A 255 23.89 -6.29 -7.69
CA ALA A 255 23.44 -5.52 -6.53
C ALA A 255 23.17 -4.04 -6.88
N ARG A 256 23.95 -3.46 -7.79
CA ARG A 256 23.72 -2.12 -8.36
C ARG A 256 22.39 -2.05 -9.10
N ALA A 257 22.10 -3.00 -9.97
CA ALA A 257 20.83 -3.04 -10.70
C ALA A 257 19.63 -3.22 -9.75
N ASP A 258 19.79 -4.05 -8.71
CA ASP A 258 18.76 -4.24 -7.68
C ASP A 258 18.47 -2.95 -6.90
N LEU A 259 19.52 -2.20 -6.53
CA LEU A 259 19.38 -0.89 -5.88
C LEU A 259 18.79 0.16 -6.83
N ALA A 260 19.23 0.20 -8.08
CA ALA A 260 18.72 1.13 -9.10
C ALA A 260 17.20 0.96 -9.32
N ARG A 261 16.71 -0.28 -9.32
CA ARG A 261 15.27 -0.60 -9.39
C ARG A 261 14.48 0.05 -8.25
N LEU A 262 15.00 -0.01 -7.02
CA LEU A 262 14.36 0.58 -5.84
C LEU A 262 14.38 2.11 -5.87
N LEU A 263 15.42 2.70 -6.47
CA LEU A 263 15.52 4.16 -6.63
C LEU A 263 14.69 4.69 -7.80
N HIS A 264 14.10 3.79 -8.61
CA HIS A 264 13.41 4.12 -9.85
C HIS A 264 14.32 4.89 -10.84
N VAL A 265 15.56 4.43 -10.98
CA VAL A 265 16.55 4.97 -11.95
C VAL A 265 16.98 3.90 -12.94
N SER A 266 17.72 4.30 -13.98
CA SER A 266 18.25 3.36 -14.97
C SER A 266 19.11 2.28 -14.30
N PRO A 267 19.00 0.99 -14.69
CA PRO A 267 19.88 -0.08 -14.21
C PRO A 267 21.37 0.17 -14.47
N GLU A 268 21.68 0.99 -15.48
CA GLU A 268 23.05 1.37 -15.86
C GLU A 268 23.61 2.52 -15.01
N THR A 269 22.81 3.10 -14.10
CA THR A 269 23.26 4.19 -13.23
C THR A 269 24.40 3.69 -12.35
N GLU A 270 25.52 4.42 -12.34
CA GLU A 270 26.65 4.07 -11.49
C GLU A 270 26.33 4.39 -10.03
N LEU A 271 25.99 3.35 -9.27
CA LEU A 271 25.78 3.43 -7.82
C LEU A 271 26.97 2.81 -7.08
N ALA A 272 27.34 3.43 -5.96
CA ALA A 272 28.36 2.95 -5.04
C ALA A 272 27.90 3.15 -3.59
N ALA A 273 28.12 2.14 -2.75
CA ALA A 273 27.84 2.21 -1.33
C ALA A 273 29.08 2.70 -0.57
N ALA A 274 28.89 3.68 0.32
CA ALA A 274 29.89 4.06 1.30
C ALA A 274 29.99 3.01 2.42
N GLU A 275 31.02 3.10 3.27
CA GLU A 275 31.12 2.28 4.47
C GLU A 275 29.89 2.49 5.38
N PRO A 276 29.11 1.43 5.69
CA PRO A 276 27.90 1.58 6.49
C PRO A 276 28.23 1.84 7.95
N GLU A 277 27.51 2.81 8.52
CA GLU A 277 27.36 2.92 9.97
C GLU A 277 26.57 1.70 10.48
N THR A 278 27.03 1.10 11.57
CA THR A 278 26.37 -0.06 12.17
C THR A 278 25.96 0.32 13.59
N PRO A 279 24.67 0.61 13.83
CA PRO A 279 24.22 0.95 15.18
C PRO A 279 24.38 -0.25 16.12
N PRO A 280 24.59 -0.01 17.42
CA PRO A 280 24.70 -1.09 18.40
C PRO A 280 23.40 -1.89 18.47
N VAL A 281 23.51 -3.19 18.72
CA VAL A 281 22.32 -4.02 18.96
C VAL A 281 21.76 -3.71 20.34
N ALA A 282 20.50 -3.28 20.41
CA ALA A 282 19.80 -3.01 21.67
C ALA A 282 20.00 -4.14 22.69
N ALA A 283 20.31 -3.81 23.95
CA ALA A 283 20.71 -4.80 24.95
C ALA A 283 19.55 -5.71 25.41
N GLN A 284 18.32 -5.19 25.43
CA GLN A 284 17.14 -5.90 25.94
C GLN A 284 16.02 -5.93 24.90
N VAL A 285 15.44 -7.12 24.70
CA VAL A 285 14.35 -7.33 23.73
C VAL A 285 13.03 -6.65 24.13
N ASP A 286 12.79 -6.44 25.42
CA ASP A 286 11.52 -5.88 25.93
C ASP A 286 11.31 -4.43 25.51
N ALA A 287 12.40 -3.66 25.32
CA ALA A 287 12.34 -2.32 24.76
C ALA A 287 11.83 -2.35 23.30
N LEU A 288 12.26 -3.33 22.52
CA LEU A 288 11.84 -3.54 21.14
C LEU A 288 10.36 -3.94 21.04
N TYR A 289 9.85 -4.76 21.97
CA TYR A 289 8.42 -5.10 22.01
C TYR A 289 7.54 -3.88 22.30
N ARG A 290 7.92 -3.05 23.27
CA ARG A 290 7.19 -1.80 23.59
C ARG A 290 7.22 -0.82 22.42
N ALA A 291 8.39 -0.67 21.77
CA ALA A 291 8.51 0.15 20.58
C ALA A 291 7.63 -0.37 19.42
N ALA A 292 7.60 -1.69 19.22
CA ALA A 292 6.79 -2.30 18.15
C ALA A 292 5.29 -2.02 18.31
N ILE A 293 4.73 -2.06 19.52
CA ILE A 293 3.32 -1.73 19.76
C ILE A 293 3.01 -0.28 19.34
N ARG A 294 3.94 0.65 19.55
CA ARG A 294 3.73 2.08 19.26
C ARG A 294 3.97 2.42 17.78
N CYS A 295 5.00 1.83 17.19
CA CYS A 295 5.56 2.31 15.93
C CYS A 295 5.25 1.42 14.73
N ARG A 296 4.97 0.12 14.92
CA ARG A 296 4.79 -0.83 13.81
C ARG A 296 3.53 -0.49 12.98
N PRO A 297 3.68 -0.14 11.68
CA PRO A 297 2.55 0.23 10.83
C PRO A 297 1.49 -0.87 10.69
N GLU A 298 1.87 -2.16 10.66
CA GLU A 298 0.94 -3.28 10.54
C GLU A 298 0.04 -3.41 11.78
N LEU A 299 0.56 -3.16 12.98
CA LEU A 299 -0.25 -3.16 14.20
C LEU A 299 -1.21 -1.96 14.22
N ARG A 300 -0.75 -0.80 13.74
CA ARG A 300 -1.61 0.37 13.56
C ARG A 300 -2.70 0.10 12.52
N GLU A 301 -2.39 -0.58 11.42
CA GLU A 301 -3.36 -0.99 10.40
C GLU A 301 -4.46 -1.88 11.03
N ARG A 302 -4.06 -2.91 11.78
CA ARG A 302 -4.99 -3.82 12.47
C ARG A 302 -5.86 -3.09 13.50
N LEU A 303 -5.28 -2.13 14.24
CA LEU A 303 -6.02 -1.31 15.19
C LEU A 303 -7.08 -0.43 14.48
N GLN A 304 -6.74 0.18 13.34
CA GLN A 304 -7.71 0.96 12.56
C GLN A 304 -8.78 0.08 11.90
N MET A 305 -8.44 -1.15 11.50
CA MET A 305 -9.43 -2.15 11.07
C MET A 305 -10.42 -2.46 12.19
N LEU A 306 -9.93 -2.72 13.41
CA LEU A 306 -10.79 -2.95 14.57
C LEU A 306 -11.72 -1.76 14.83
N ALA A 307 -11.18 -0.53 14.78
CA ALA A 307 -11.97 0.68 14.91
C ALA A 307 -13.02 0.82 13.79
N ARG A 308 -12.68 0.48 12.53
CA ARG A 308 -13.64 0.46 11.42
C ARG A 308 -14.78 -0.53 11.68
N GLU A 309 -14.48 -1.75 12.13
CA GLU A 309 -15.51 -2.75 12.44
C GLU A 309 -16.43 -2.28 13.59
N GLN A 310 -15.91 -1.54 14.58
CA GLN A 310 -16.75 -0.89 15.60
C GLN A 310 -17.71 0.12 15.00
N GLU A 311 -17.25 0.94 14.05
CA GLU A 311 -18.13 1.87 13.33
C GLU A 311 -19.16 1.15 12.44
N GLU A 312 -18.80 -0.01 11.88
CA GLU A 312 -19.73 -0.84 11.11
C GLU A 312 -20.84 -1.45 11.97
N VAL A 313 -20.53 -1.87 13.22
CA VAL A 313 -21.55 -2.32 14.18
C VAL A 313 -22.56 -1.20 14.45
N ARG A 314 -22.08 0.01 14.78
CA ARG A 314 -22.93 1.19 14.98
C ARG A 314 -23.77 1.52 13.74
N LEU A 315 -23.17 1.41 12.54
CA LEU A 315 -23.90 1.62 11.28
C LEU A 315 -25.00 0.57 11.07
N ALA A 316 -24.73 -0.69 11.43
CA ALA A 316 -25.72 -1.77 11.35
C ALA A 316 -26.89 -1.54 12.33
N GLU A 317 -26.62 -1.02 13.54
CA GLU A 317 -27.65 -0.63 14.51
C GLU A 317 -28.54 0.52 14.00
N LEU A 318 -28.01 1.43 13.19
CA LEU A 318 -28.81 2.50 12.60
C LEU A 318 -29.86 1.98 11.59
N GLN A 319 -29.69 0.77 11.06
CA GLN A 319 -30.67 0.15 10.14
C GLN A 319 -32.00 -0.24 10.82
N TYR A 320 -32.08 -0.20 12.16
CA TYR A 320 -33.34 -0.36 12.89
C TYR A 320 -34.22 0.89 12.84
N TYR A 321 -33.69 2.03 12.38
CA TYR A 321 -34.44 3.26 12.22
C TYR A 321 -34.93 3.43 10.78
N PRO A 322 -36.10 4.05 10.59
CA PRO A 322 -36.64 4.29 9.26
C PRO A 322 -35.88 5.43 8.57
N ASP A 323 -35.69 5.33 7.27
CA ASP A 323 -35.34 6.46 6.41
C ASP A 323 -36.62 7.22 6.03
N VAL A 324 -36.48 8.51 5.78
CA VAL A 324 -37.58 9.39 5.37
C VAL A 324 -37.41 9.72 3.89
N THR A 325 -38.42 9.46 3.07
CA THR A 325 -38.45 9.88 1.67
C THR A 325 -39.43 11.03 1.51
N VAL A 326 -38.97 12.14 0.97
CA VAL A 326 -39.83 13.30 0.65
C VAL A 326 -39.94 13.40 -0.86
N GLY A 327 -41.14 13.62 -1.37
CA GLY A 327 -41.38 13.76 -2.79
C GLY A 327 -42.44 14.80 -3.14
N LEU A 328 -42.31 15.32 -4.35
CA LEU A 328 -43.27 16.21 -4.99
C LEU A 328 -43.80 15.54 -6.25
N ASN A 329 -45.12 15.46 -6.35
CA ASN A 329 -45.81 14.83 -7.47
C ASN A 329 -46.69 15.88 -8.14
N TRP A 330 -46.51 16.05 -9.44
CA TRP A 330 -47.38 16.82 -10.29
C TRP A 330 -48.09 15.88 -11.26
N GLN A 331 -49.41 15.93 -11.30
CA GLN A 331 -50.23 15.11 -12.18
C GLN A 331 -51.10 16.00 -13.07
N ALA A 332 -50.89 15.86 -14.37
CA ALA A 332 -51.65 16.54 -15.40
C ALA A 332 -53.04 15.92 -15.54
N ILE A 333 -54.08 16.76 -15.51
CA ILE A 333 -55.48 16.33 -15.63
C ILE A 333 -56.05 16.71 -17.00
N ASP A 334 -56.42 15.70 -17.79
CA ASP A 334 -57.16 15.89 -19.04
C ASP A 334 -58.65 16.15 -18.77
N ARG A 335 -59.09 17.34 -19.16
CA ARG A 335 -60.43 17.88 -18.95
C ARG A 335 -61.49 17.28 -19.88
N ASN A 336 -61.07 16.65 -20.99
CA ASN A 336 -62.00 16.12 -22.00
C ASN A 336 -62.87 14.96 -21.48
N ALA A 337 -62.50 14.37 -20.34
CA ALA A 337 -63.23 13.32 -19.66
C ALA A 337 -63.69 13.73 -18.25
N ALA A 338 -63.91 15.01 -17.97
CA ALA A 338 -64.40 15.46 -16.66
C ALA A 338 -65.81 14.90 -16.36
N ILE A 339 -65.98 14.32 -15.16
CA ILE A 339 -67.26 13.73 -14.73
C ILE A 339 -68.18 14.81 -14.13
N SER A 340 -67.60 15.86 -13.54
CA SER A 340 -68.34 16.94 -12.89
C SER A 340 -68.39 18.21 -13.74
N PRO A 341 -69.57 18.80 -13.99
CA PRO A 341 -69.71 20.05 -14.76
C PRO A 341 -69.25 21.31 -14.00
N VAL A 342 -68.90 21.20 -12.71
CA VAL A 342 -68.43 22.31 -11.87
C VAL A 342 -66.95 22.18 -11.47
N ALA A 343 -66.22 21.21 -12.04
CA ALA A 343 -64.82 21.04 -11.70
C ALA A 343 -63.92 22.09 -12.35
N ASN A 344 -62.88 22.51 -11.63
CA ASN A 344 -61.90 23.50 -12.08
C ASN A 344 -60.91 22.96 -13.14
N GLY A 345 -60.77 21.63 -13.24
CA GLY A 345 -59.85 20.97 -14.18
C GLY A 345 -58.38 21.29 -13.93
N ASN A 346 -58.02 21.71 -12.70
CA ASN A 346 -56.65 22.06 -12.36
C ASN A 346 -55.80 20.79 -12.16
N ASP A 347 -54.53 20.88 -12.52
CA ASP A 347 -53.59 19.81 -12.25
C ASP A 347 -53.46 19.53 -10.75
N ASN A 348 -53.18 18.28 -10.42
CA ASN A 348 -53.00 17.87 -9.04
C ASN A 348 -51.53 18.03 -8.64
N LEU A 349 -51.29 18.73 -7.54
CA LEU A 349 -49.98 18.84 -6.91
C LEU A 349 -50.05 18.20 -5.53
N ALA A 350 -49.20 17.19 -5.29
CA ALA A 350 -49.19 16.43 -4.04
C ALA A 350 -47.78 16.31 -3.48
N PHE A 351 -47.66 16.55 -2.17
CA PHE A 351 -46.47 16.24 -1.41
C PHE A 351 -46.61 14.84 -0.82
N THR A 352 -45.54 14.05 -0.90
CA THR A 352 -45.47 12.71 -0.33
C THR A 352 -44.36 12.67 0.71
N VAL A 353 -44.68 12.12 1.88
CA VAL A 353 -43.70 11.74 2.90
C VAL A 353 -43.87 10.24 3.13
N GLY A 354 -42.83 9.48 2.86
CA GLY A 354 -42.78 8.03 3.06
C GLY A 354 -41.72 7.68 4.10
N VAL A 355 -41.96 6.60 4.85
CA VAL A 355 -40.97 6.01 5.77
C VAL A 355 -40.85 4.52 5.47
N ASN A 356 -39.64 3.98 5.35
CA ASN A 356 -39.47 2.52 5.29
C ASN A 356 -39.62 1.94 6.68
N LEU A 357 -40.44 0.90 6.83
CA LEU A 357 -40.67 0.25 8.12
C LEU A 357 -39.76 -0.97 8.28
N PRO A 358 -38.80 -0.97 9.23
CA PRO A 358 -37.89 -2.08 9.48
C PRO A 358 -38.59 -3.23 10.25
N ILE A 359 -39.50 -3.93 9.57
CA ILE A 359 -40.30 -5.01 10.19
C ILE A 359 -39.59 -6.38 10.22
N TRP A 360 -38.63 -6.60 9.31
CA TRP A 360 -37.90 -7.86 9.16
C TRP A 360 -36.75 -7.96 10.18
N ARG A 361 -37.09 -8.14 11.46
CA ARG A 361 -36.12 -8.12 12.57
C ARG A 361 -35.01 -9.15 12.43
N GLU A 362 -35.31 -10.37 11.98
CA GLU A 362 -34.28 -11.41 11.79
C GLU A 362 -33.16 -10.97 10.85
N ARG A 363 -33.49 -10.22 9.78
CA ARG A 363 -32.50 -9.67 8.85
C ARG A 363 -31.60 -8.63 9.51
N LEU A 364 -32.18 -7.76 10.35
CA LEU A 364 -31.47 -6.69 11.05
C LEU A 364 -30.59 -7.26 12.17
N ASP A 365 -31.14 -8.18 12.97
CA ASP A 365 -30.41 -8.89 14.02
C ASP A 365 -29.23 -9.67 13.42
N ALA A 366 -29.43 -10.32 12.28
CA ALA A 366 -28.35 -11.01 11.57
C ALA A 366 -27.28 -10.05 11.04
N ALA A 367 -27.66 -8.85 10.58
CA ALA A 367 -26.71 -7.83 10.13
C ALA A 367 -25.83 -7.33 11.28
N VAL A 368 -26.42 -7.00 12.44
CA VAL A 368 -25.67 -6.59 13.64
C VAL A 368 -24.78 -7.72 14.14
N ARG A 369 -25.33 -8.93 14.33
CA ARG A 369 -24.54 -10.09 14.77
C ARG A 369 -23.40 -10.40 13.81
N SER A 370 -23.61 -10.27 12.50
CA SER A 370 -22.52 -10.42 11.53
C SER A 370 -21.43 -9.37 11.72
N ALA A 371 -21.78 -8.11 11.99
CA ALA A 371 -20.81 -7.04 12.25
C ALA A 371 -20.05 -7.28 13.58
N GLU A 372 -20.74 -7.71 14.63
CA GLU A 372 -20.12 -8.08 15.91
C GLU A 372 -19.11 -9.23 15.76
N GLN A 373 -19.44 -10.25 14.98
CA GLN A 373 -18.50 -11.35 14.72
C GLN A 373 -17.28 -10.89 13.91
N ARG A 374 -17.44 -9.93 12.97
CA ARG A 374 -16.29 -9.32 12.29
C ARG A 374 -15.41 -8.51 13.24
N LEU A 375 -16.01 -7.79 14.18
CA LEU A 375 -15.28 -7.07 15.22
C LEU A 375 -14.48 -8.02 16.11
N ILE A 376 -15.07 -9.13 16.57
CA ILE A 376 -14.36 -10.16 17.35
C ILE A 376 -13.21 -10.77 16.52
N ALA A 377 -13.47 -11.10 15.25
CA ALA A 377 -12.45 -11.62 14.35
C ALA A 377 -11.31 -10.60 14.13
N ALA A 378 -11.60 -9.30 14.04
CA ALA A 378 -10.61 -8.24 13.94
C ALA A 378 -9.74 -8.14 15.21
N GLY A 379 -10.32 -8.35 16.39
CA GLY A 379 -9.60 -8.48 17.66
C GLY A 379 -8.58 -9.61 17.64
N HIS A 380 -9.01 -10.83 17.26
CA HIS A 380 -8.09 -11.97 17.14
C HIS A 380 -7.03 -11.78 16.04
N ALA A 381 -7.36 -11.10 14.95
CA ALA A 381 -6.40 -10.75 13.91
C ALA A 381 -5.32 -9.77 14.40
N PHE A 382 -5.66 -8.85 15.31
CA PHE A 382 -4.70 -7.99 15.98
C PHE A 382 -3.75 -8.78 16.89
N ASP A 383 -4.29 -9.68 17.72
CA ASP A 383 -3.47 -10.53 18.59
C ASP A 383 -2.50 -11.41 17.77
N ALA A 384 -2.97 -12.02 16.67
CA ALA A 384 -2.13 -12.82 15.79
C ALA A 384 -1.00 -12.02 15.12
N GLU A 385 -1.27 -10.77 14.71
CA GLU A 385 -0.25 -9.87 14.16
C GLU A 385 0.76 -9.46 15.23
N ARG A 386 0.32 -9.21 16.47
CA ARG A 386 1.20 -8.90 17.62
C ARG A 386 2.13 -10.07 17.93
N ASP A 387 1.60 -11.29 18.01
CA ASP A 387 2.39 -12.47 18.33
C ASP A 387 3.40 -12.77 17.21
N THR A 388 3.01 -12.57 15.94
CA THR A 388 3.91 -12.63 14.78
C THR A 388 5.01 -11.59 14.88
N ALA A 389 4.67 -10.34 15.25
CA ALA A 389 5.64 -9.27 15.43
C ALA A 389 6.67 -9.62 16.51
N PHE A 390 6.22 -10.10 17.67
CA PHE A 390 7.10 -10.46 18.78
C PHE A 390 8.03 -11.62 18.43
N GLN A 391 7.51 -12.64 17.75
CA GLN A 391 8.32 -13.75 17.27
C GLN A 391 9.42 -13.27 16.30
N GLN A 392 9.07 -12.40 15.34
CA GLN A 392 10.02 -11.86 14.37
C GLN A 392 11.11 -11.01 15.05
N ILE A 393 10.71 -10.13 15.96
CA ILE A 393 11.64 -9.29 16.76
C ILE A 393 12.59 -10.17 17.54
N LYS A 394 12.09 -11.19 18.25
CA LYS A 394 12.96 -12.08 19.04
C LYS A 394 13.98 -12.80 18.15
N ARG A 395 13.54 -13.32 16.99
CA ARG A 395 14.42 -14.03 16.05
C ARG A 395 15.53 -13.12 15.53
N LEU A 396 15.17 -11.93 15.04
CA LEU A 396 16.11 -10.97 14.47
C LEU A 396 17.06 -10.41 15.53
N HIS A 397 16.57 -10.15 16.74
CA HIS A 397 17.41 -9.69 17.85
C HIS A 397 18.46 -10.74 18.25
N VAL A 398 18.08 -12.01 18.40
CA VAL A 398 19.04 -13.09 18.71
C VAL A 398 20.06 -13.27 17.58
N GLN A 399 19.62 -13.17 16.33
CA GLN A 399 20.51 -13.23 15.16
C GLN A 399 21.49 -12.06 15.13
N ALA A 400 21.04 -10.83 15.39
CA ALA A 400 21.89 -9.65 15.42
C ALA A 400 22.95 -9.73 16.52
N ARG A 401 22.57 -10.16 17.74
CA ARG A 401 23.51 -10.39 18.85
C ARG A 401 24.58 -11.43 18.50
N ALA A 402 24.18 -12.54 17.89
CA ALA A 402 25.14 -13.57 17.47
C ALA A 402 26.11 -13.08 16.39
N LEU A 403 25.63 -12.28 15.42
CA LEU A 403 26.47 -11.67 14.38
C LEU A 403 27.44 -10.64 14.96
N GLU A 404 27.02 -9.83 15.94
CA GLU A 404 27.85 -8.88 16.66
C GLU A 404 28.99 -9.59 17.40
N GLU A 405 28.68 -10.64 18.17
CA GLU A 405 29.67 -11.46 18.89
C GLU A 405 30.66 -12.14 17.94
N GLN A 406 30.18 -12.66 16.80
CA GLN A 406 31.04 -13.25 15.77
C GLN A 406 31.96 -12.20 15.14
N LEU A 407 31.44 -11.02 14.80
CA LEU A 407 32.25 -9.94 14.24
C LEU A 407 33.36 -9.50 15.20
N GLN A 408 33.06 -9.41 16.49
CA GLN A 408 34.05 -9.09 17.51
C GLN A 408 35.16 -10.15 17.56
N LEU A 409 34.81 -11.44 17.55
CA LEU A 409 35.80 -12.53 17.52
C LEU A 409 36.70 -12.48 16.27
N TYR A 410 36.12 -12.20 15.10
CA TYR A 410 36.88 -12.07 13.85
C TYR A 410 37.82 -10.87 13.88
N ALA A 411 37.34 -9.72 14.35
CA ALA A 411 38.07 -8.47 14.39
C ALA A 411 39.22 -8.48 15.43
N GLU A 412 38.95 -8.98 16.63
CA GLU A 412 39.87 -8.89 17.76
C GLU A 412 40.85 -10.08 17.85
N SER A 413 40.45 -11.27 17.39
CA SER A 413 41.21 -12.50 17.61
C SER A 413 41.62 -13.21 16.31
N ILE A 414 40.67 -13.60 15.46
CA ILE A 414 40.95 -14.52 14.34
C ILE A 414 41.82 -13.83 13.27
N ILE A 415 41.43 -12.67 12.77
CA ILE A 415 42.17 -11.98 11.69
C ILE A 415 43.55 -11.49 12.15
N PRO A 416 43.71 -10.86 13.34
CA PRO A 416 45.03 -10.51 13.84
C PRO A 416 45.96 -11.72 13.97
N THR A 417 45.45 -12.84 14.48
CA THR A 417 46.22 -14.08 14.61
C THR A 417 46.59 -14.66 13.25
N ALA A 418 45.63 -14.77 12.32
CA ALA A 418 45.90 -15.27 10.96
C ALA A 418 46.91 -14.40 10.21
N ARG A 419 46.84 -13.06 10.37
CA ARG A 419 47.81 -12.12 9.79
C ARG A 419 49.20 -12.35 10.37
N GLN A 420 49.31 -12.57 11.68
CA GLN A 420 50.58 -12.86 12.34
C GLN A 420 51.13 -14.22 11.91
N THR A 421 50.30 -15.25 11.80
CA THR A 421 50.68 -16.58 11.28
C THR A 421 51.25 -16.46 9.88
N LEU A 422 50.56 -15.78 8.96
CA LEU A 422 51.05 -15.56 7.60
C LEU A 422 52.39 -14.83 7.60
N LYS A 423 52.54 -13.77 8.41
CA LYS A 423 53.79 -13.02 8.53
C LYS A 423 54.96 -13.91 8.97
N VAL A 424 54.74 -14.80 9.93
CA VAL A 424 55.75 -15.75 10.39
C VAL A 424 56.05 -16.78 9.30
N SER A 425 55.03 -17.34 8.64
CA SER A 425 55.22 -18.31 7.55
C SER A 425 55.99 -17.74 6.37
N VAL A 426 55.80 -16.46 6.03
CA VAL A 426 56.60 -15.78 5.00
C VAL A 426 58.08 -15.76 5.42
N ALA A 427 58.39 -15.41 6.67
CA ALA A 427 59.75 -15.39 7.17
C ALA A 427 60.38 -16.79 7.25
N ASP A 428 59.63 -17.80 7.68
CA ASP A 428 60.12 -19.18 7.75
C ASP A 428 60.31 -19.81 6.38
N TYR A 429 59.45 -19.49 5.41
CA TYR A 429 59.66 -19.87 4.01
C TYR A 429 60.96 -19.27 3.47
N GLN A 430 61.27 -18.00 3.78
CA GLN A 430 62.52 -17.36 3.32
C GLN A 430 63.79 -18.12 3.74
N VAL A 431 63.76 -18.78 4.90
CA VAL A 431 64.88 -19.56 5.45
C VAL A 431 64.70 -21.08 5.30
N ALA A 432 63.80 -21.50 4.40
CA ALA A 432 63.52 -22.92 4.09
C ALA A 432 63.10 -23.77 5.31
N LYS A 433 62.42 -23.17 6.29
CA LYS A 433 61.88 -23.87 7.46
C LYS A 433 60.45 -24.38 7.28
N VAL A 434 59.72 -23.85 6.30
CA VAL A 434 58.33 -24.18 5.99
C VAL A 434 58.19 -24.38 4.48
N ASP A 435 57.36 -25.34 4.07
CA ASP A 435 57.04 -25.62 2.67
C ASP A 435 56.11 -24.56 2.07
N PHE A 436 56.19 -24.35 0.77
CA PHE A 436 55.35 -23.35 0.07
C PHE A 436 53.86 -23.64 0.20
N ASP A 437 53.46 -24.91 0.25
CA ASP A 437 52.05 -25.30 0.41
C ASP A 437 51.46 -24.75 1.72
N GLN A 438 52.19 -24.87 2.84
CA GLN A 438 51.75 -24.32 4.13
C GLN A 438 51.67 -22.79 4.11
N LEU A 439 52.55 -22.11 3.38
CA LEU A 439 52.48 -20.67 3.18
C LEU A 439 51.22 -20.26 2.40
N ILE A 440 50.90 -20.97 1.33
CA ILE A 440 49.69 -20.74 0.52
C ILE A 440 48.43 -21.03 1.34
N ASP A 441 48.42 -22.10 2.14
CA ASP A 441 47.28 -22.43 3.00
C ASP A 441 47.03 -21.32 4.04
N ASN A 442 48.08 -20.83 4.71
CA ASN A 442 47.96 -19.73 5.68
C ASN A 442 47.49 -18.41 5.02
N TRP A 443 47.88 -18.16 3.77
CA TRP A 443 47.39 -17.03 2.99
C TRP A 443 45.91 -17.20 2.62
N ALA A 444 45.53 -18.40 2.13
CA ALA A 444 44.15 -18.71 1.76
C ALA A 444 43.20 -18.62 2.96
N ASP A 445 43.67 -19.03 4.14
CA ASP A 445 42.95 -18.88 5.40
C ASP A 445 42.72 -17.40 5.75
N LEU A 446 43.75 -16.55 5.65
CA LEU A 446 43.60 -15.11 5.88
C LEU A 446 42.59 -14.47 4.91
N LEU A 447 42.67 -14.79 3.62
CA LEU A 447 41.72 -14.31 2.62
C LEU A 447 40.29 -14.73 2.98
N ARG A 448 40.09 -16.01 3.33
CA ARG A 448 38.78 -16.54 3.74
C ARG A 448 38.23 -15.81 4.96
N TYR A 449 39.05 -15.56 5.98
CA TYR A 449 38.62 -14.83 7.17
C TYR A 449 38.27 -13.37 6.91
N GLN A 450 39.01 -12.69 6.03
CA GLN A 450 38.70 -11.32 5.62
C GLN A 450 37.37 -11.23 4.86
N LEU A 451 37.15 -12.12 3.89
CA LEU A 451 35.87 -12.20 3.16
C LEU A 451 34.71 -12.52 4.11
N GLN A 452 34.91 -13.46 5.05
CA GLN A 452 33.90 -13.82 6.05
C GLN A 452 33.55 -12.64 6.97
N GLN A 453 34.53 -11.83 7.39
CA GLN A 453 34.26 -10.64 8.22
C GLN A 453 33.42 -9.61 7.44
N ALA A 454 33.77 -9.33 6.19
CA ALA A 454 32.99 -8.44 5.34
C ALA A 454 31.54 -8.95 5.16
N GLN A 455 31.37 -10.25 4.95
CA GLN A 455 30.05 -10.87 4.85
C GLN A 455 29.24 -10.73 6.14
N LEU A 456 29.84 -11.05 7.29
CA LEU A 456 29.18 -10.94 8.60
C LEU A 456 28.74 -9.50 8.87
N ARG A 457 29.53 -8.50 8.46
CA ARG A 457 29.20 -7.09 8.65
C ARG A 457 28.02 -6.67 7.78
N ALA A 458 27.99 -7.10 6.52
CA ALA A 458 26.84 -6.88 5.65
C ALA A 458 25.58 -7.55 6.21
N LEU A 459 25.69 -8.81 6.66
CA LEU A 459 24.58 -9.55 7.27
C LEU A 459 24.07 -8.90 8.57
N LEU A 460 24.95 -8.32 9.39
CA LEU A 460 24.55 -7.59 10.59
C LEU A 460 23.73 -6.35 10.20
N GLY A 461 24.22 -5.55 9.26
CA GLY A 461 23.49 -4.39 8.74
C GLY A 461 22.12 -4.76 8.16
N GLN A 462 22.06 -5.84 7.36
CA GLN A 462 20.79 -6.38 6.84
C GLN A 462 19.83 -6.81 7.96
N THR A 463 20.34 -7.52 8.97
CA THR A 463 19.54 -7.99 10.10
C THR A 463 19.02 -6.81 10.93
N LEU A 464 19.82 -5.77 11.13
CA LEU A 464 19.43 -4.54 11.82
C LEU A 464 18.36 -3.78 11.04
N ALA A 465 18.50 -3.64 9.72
CA ALA A 465 17.48 -3.02 8.87
C ALA A 465 16.14 -3.79 8.93
N SER A 466 16.19 -5.12 8.89
CA SER A 466 15.00 -5.96 9.08
C SER A 466 14.40 -5.84 10.48
N LEU A 467 15.23 -5.71 11.51
CA LEU A 467 14.78 -5.48 12.88
C LEU A 467 14.09 -4.12 13.01
N GLU A 468 14.69 -3.06 12.47
CA GLU A 468 14.13 -1.71 12.44
C GLU A 468 12.76 -1.70 11.76
N ARG A 469 12.62 -2.31 10.58
CA ARG A 469 11.32 -2.44 9.91
C ARG A 469 10.30 -3.21 10.76
N THR A 470 10.72 -4.30 11.39
CA THR A 470 9.84 -5.15 12.20
C THR A 470 9.33 -4.42 13.45
N VAL A 471 10.14 -3.51 14.01
CA VAL A 471 9.78 -2.61 15.13
C VAL A 471 8.96 -1.41 14.63
N GLY A 472 9.27 -0.87 13.45
CA GLY A 472 8.56 0.24 12.80
C GLY A 472 9.10 1.64 13.07
N CYS A 473 10.15 1.79 13.87
CA CYS A 473 10.87 3.05 14.11
C CYS A 473 12.38 2.81 14.18
N ALA A 474 13.17 3.89 14.07
CA ALA A 474 14.63 3.82 14.12
C ALA A 474 15.12 3.20 15.44
N LEU A 475 16.09 2.28 15.37
CA LEU A 475 16.61 1.61 16.57
C LEU A 475 17.29 2.58 17.54
N ALA A 476 17.90 3.66 17.02
CA ALA A 476 18.50 4.72 17.82
C ALA A 476 17.48 5.45 18.74
N GLU A 477 16.20 5.52 18.33
CA GLU A 477 15.14 6.13 19.15
C GLU A 477 14.68 5.21 20.29
N VAL A 478 14.91 3.89 20.16
CA VAL A 478 14.50 2.90 21.18
C VAL A 478 15.44 2.92 22.39
N ASP A 479 16.75 3.07 22.15
CA ASP A 479 17.76 3.12 23.21
C ASP A 479 17.78 4.47 23.98
N GLY A 480 17.26 5.54 23.35
CA GLY A 480 17.15 6.88 23.95
C GLY A 480 15.90 7.12 24.80
N ALA A 481 14.94 6.19 24.83
CA ALA A 481 13.72 6.33 25.63
C ALA A 481 14.01 5.97 27.10
N PRO A 482 13.83 6.89 28.08
CA PRO A 482 14.00 6.56 29.48
C PRO A 482 13.07 5.42 29.89
N ALA A 483 13.58 4.51 30.72
CA ALA A 483 12.88 3.29 31.14
C ALA A 483 11.64 3.52 32.04
N ASP A 484 11.27 4.77 32.31
CA ASP A 484 10.48 5.16 33.50
C ASP A 484 8.96 5.34 33.32
N ASP A 485 8.35 4.98 32.18
CA ASP A 485 6.89 5.00 32.04
C ASP A 485 6.27 3.59 32.16
N ALA A 486 6.73 2.82 33.14
CA ALA A 486 6.12 1.55 33.57
C ALA A 486 5.08 1.75 34.68
N THR A 487 4.35 2.87 34.69
CA THR A 487 3.09 3.01 35.44
C THR A 487 1.94 2.98 34.46
N GLY A 488 1.13 1.93 34.58
CA GLY A 488 0.04 1.64 33.66
C GLY A 488 -1.02 2.73 33.63
N ASP A 489 -1.44 3.05 32.41
CA ASP A 489 -2.80 3.49 32.14
C ASP A 489 -3.22 2.77 30.85
N GLY A 490 -3.87 1.61 31.02
CA GLY A 490 -4.68 1.04 29.96
C GLY A 490 -5.90 1.95 29.75
N PRO A 491 -6.49 2.02 28.54
CA PRO A 491 -7.68 2.82 28.34
C PRO A 491 -8.78 2.31 29.27
N ALA A 492 -9.20 3.16 30.21
CA ALA A 492 -10.29 2.90 31.12
C ALA A 492 -11.57 2.61 30.31
N VAL A 493 -11.96 1.35 30.32
CA VAL A 493 -13.32 0.95 29.97
C VAL A 493 -14.17 1.34 31.16
N ASP A 494 -15.00 2.37 30.97
CA ASP A 494 -15.95 2.86 31.97
C ASP A 494 -17.09 1.84 32.13
N SER A 495 -16.88 0.81 32.95
CA SER A 495 -17.95 -0.08 33.42
C SER A 495 -18.58 0.49 34.68
N ALA A 496 -19.69 1.20 34.51
CA ALA A 496 -20.54 1.67 35.60
C ALA A 496 -21.12 0.48 36.40
N GLU A 497 -20.67 0.36 37.66
CA GLU A 497 -21.22 -0.50 38.69
C GLU A 497 -22.68 -0.19 38.99
N THR A 498 -23.55 -1.20 38.90
CA THR A 498 -24.84 -1.21 39.58
C THR A 498 -24.72 -2.04 40.86
N GLY A 499 -24.56 -1.36 41.99
CA GLY A 499 -24.43 -1.97 43.32
C GLY A 499 -25.74 -2.55 43.87
N ARG A 500 -25.65 -3.78 44.38
CA ARG A 500 -26.66 -4.46 45.21
C ARG A 500 -26.80 -3.81 46.60
N ARG A 501 -28.03 -3.68 47.11
CA ARG A 501 -28.41 -3.81 48.53
C ARG A 501 -29.73 -4.59 48.60
N SER A 502 -29.73 -5.85 49.06
CA SER A 502 -29.81 -6.29 50.46
C SER A 502 -31.26 -6.39 50.99
N GLN A 503 -31.74 -7.64 50.98
CA GLN A 503 -32.62 -8.35 51.93
C GLN A 503 -33.46 -7.56 52.97
N ARG A 504 -34.75 -7.91 53.07
CA ARG A 504 -35.43 -8.18 54.36
C ARG A 504 -36.61 -9.16 54.17
N ARG A 505 -36.66 -10.11 55.11
CA ARG A 505 -37.61 -11.21 55.35
C ARG A 505 -38.83 -10.70 56.17
N PRO A 506 -39.88 -11.49 56.51
CA PRO A 506 -39.86 -12.87 57.05
C PRO A 506 -40.28 -13.97 56.10
#